data_AF-A0A024A914-F1
#
_entry.id   AF-A0A024A914-F1
#
_cell.length_a   1.000
_cell.length_b   1.000
_cell.length_c   1.000
_cell.angle_alpha   90.00
_cell.angle_beta   90.00
_cell.angle_gamma   90.00
#
_symmetry.space_group_name_H-M   'P 1'
#
loop_
_entity.id
_entity.type
_entity.pdbx_description
1 polymer ?
#
loop_
_entity_poly.entity_id
_entity_poly.type
_entity_poly.pdbx_seq_one_letter_code
_entity_poly.pdbx_strand_id
1 'polypeptide(L)'
;SPGVFFDHDKGKSHSSGKLLFAARVIPYRGSWLDIEFDAKDIVYARIDRRRKIPVTSLLMALGMDGEEILSTFYTKSSYQRDGEGWRIPFQPETLKGAKTLSDMIDADTGEVVVESGKKLNPRLLRQLTEKGLKALKATNDDIYGNYLAEDIVNAATGEIYLEAGDEIDEKTLPIILSAGFDEIPVLGIDHINVG
;
A
#
# COMPACT_ATOMS: atom_id res chain seq x y z
N SER A 1 -14.57 24.64 -21.98
CA SER A 1 -14.27 23.63 -23.01
C SER A 1 -14.37 22.24 -22.41
N PRO A 2 -14.73 21.21 -23.18
CA PRO A 2 -14.62 19.82 -22.74
C PRO A 2 -13.17 19.48 -22.39
N GLY A 3 -12.97 18.58 -21.42
CA GLY A 3 -11.63 18.16 -21.01
C GLY A 3 -11.58 17.65 -19.57
N VAL A 4 -10.36 17.35 -19.14
CA VAL A 4 -10.04 16.98 -17.76
C VAL A 4 -9.35 18.16 -17.10
N PHE A 5 -9.82 18.52 -15.92
CA PHE A 5 -9.32 19.64 -15.12
C PHE A 5 -8.83 19.12 -13.78
N PHE A 6 -7.66 19.55 -13.36
CA PHE A 6 -7.11 19.26 -12.03
C PHE A 6 -7.05 20.57 -11.26
N ASP A 7 -7.61 20.59 -10.05
CA ASP A 7 -7.65 21.78 -9.20
C ASP A 7 -7.55 21.37 -7.72
N HIS A 8 -7.41 22.35 -6.84
CA HIS A 8 -7.52 22.16 -5.41
C HIS A 8 -8.27 23.31 -4.76
N ASP A 9 -8.86 23.06 -3.61
CA ASP A 9 -9.71 24.03 -2.90
C ASP A 9 -8.96 25.22 -2.26
N LYS A 10 -7.64 25.31 -2.48
CA LYS A 10 -6.72 26.29 -1.87
C LYS A 10 -6.78 26.32 -0.34
N GLY A 11 -7.12 25.18 0.29
CA GLY A 11 -7.18 25.03 1.75
C GLY A 11 -8.35 25.75 2.40
N LYS A 12 -9.37 26.13 1.62
CA LYS A 12 -10.52 26.89 2.13
C LYS A 12 -11.62 26.03 2.72
N SER A 13 -11.72 24.77 2.33
CA SER A 13 -12.88 23.92 2.65
C SER A 13 -12.70 23.13 3.94
N HIS A 14 -11.47 23.00 4.44
CA HIS A 14 -11.18 22.30 5.69
C HIS A 14 -10.39 23.18 6.65
N SER A 15 -10.75 23.15 7.93
CA SER A 15 -10.17 24.02 8.98
C SER A 15 -8.67 23.81 9.20
N SER A 16 -8.14 22.65 8.84
CA SER A 16 -6.69 22.39 8.91
C SER A 16 -5.87 23.13 7.84
N GLY A 17 -6.52 23.75 6.85
CA GLY A 17 -5.86 24.36 5.70
C GLY A 17 -5.26 23.35 4.71
N LYS A 18 -5.52 22.05 4.90
CA LYS A 18 -5.10 20.98 3.99
C LYS A 18 -5.71 21.22 2.60
N LEU A 19 -4.88 21.07 1.57
CA LEU A 19 -5.32 21.17 0.18
C LEU A 19 -6.13 19.92 -0.17
N LEU A 20 -7.37 20.12 -0.62
CA LEU A 20 -8.20 19.04 -1.16
C LEU A 20 -8.12 19.09 -2.68
N PHE A 21 -7.47 18.08 -3.26
CA PHE A 21 -7.32 17.93 -4.70
C PHE A 21 -8.58 17.33 -5.32
N ALA A 22 -8.89 17.77 -6.54
CA ALA A 22 -9.97 17.21 -7.33
C ALA A 22 -9.60 17.16 -8.82
N ALA A 23 -10.11 16.14 -9.50
CA ALA A 23 -10.12 16.02 -10.94
C ALA A 23 -11.57 16.09 -11.43
N ARG A 24 -11.82 16.88 -12.48
CA ARG A 24 -13.14 17.02 -13.10
C ARG A 24 -13.07 16.71 -14.58
N VAL A 25 -13.89 15.77 -15.01
CA VAL A 25 -14.10 15.43 -16.42
C VAL A 25 -15.38 16.10 -16.90
N ILE A 26 -15.23 17.07 -17.81
CA ILE A 26 -16.33 17.79 -18.45
C ILE A 26 -16.47 17.25 -19.88
N PRO A 27 -17.51 16.49 -20.20
CA PRO A 27 -17.74 16.04 -21.56
C PRO A 27 -18.32 17.17 -22.42
N TYR A 28 -18.27 17.00 -23.74
CA TYR A 28 -19.01 17.87 -24.67
C TYR A 28 -20.52 17.70 -24.53
N ARG A 29 -20.98 16.47 -24.25
CA ARG A 29 -22.37 16.11 -24.00
C ARG A 29 -22.41 14.95 -23.00
N GLY A 30 -23.30 15.00 -22.03
CA GLY A 30 -23.46 13.96 -21.01
C GLY A 30 -23.15 14.44 -19.60
N SER A 31 -23.15 13.49 -18.66
CA SER A 31 -22.93 13.75 -17.23
C SER A 31 -21.47 14.09 -16.93
N TRP A 32 -21.27 14.99 -15.98
CA TRP A 32 -19.94 15.31 -15.48
C TRP A 32 -19.48 14.24 -14.49
N LEU A 33 -18.17 14.00 -14.45
CA LEU A 33 -17.54 13.15 -13.44
C LEU A 33 -16.57 13.99 -12.63
N ASP A 34 -16.79 14.07 -11.33
CA ASP A 34 -15.89 14.67 -10.37
C ASP A 34 -15.24 13.56 -9.54
N ILE A 35 -13.92 13.62 -9.36
CA ILE A 35 -13.15 12.79 -8.44
C ILE A 35 -12.49 13.74 -7.45
N GLU A 36 -12.67 13.54 -6.15
CA GLU A 36 -12.18 14.46 -5.13
C GLU A 36 -11.71 13.74 -3.88
N PHE A 37 -10.65 14.28 -3.27
CA PHE A 37 -10.18 13.87 -1.95
C PHE A 37 -11.02 14.54 -0.85
N ASP A 38 -11.24 13.84 0.25
CA ASP A 38 -11.69 14.46 1.50
C ASP A 38 -10.53 14.77 2.45
N ALA A 39 -10.86 15.29 3.63
CA ALA A 39 -9.87 15.65 4.63
C ALA A 39 -9.06 14.46 5.18
N LYS A 40 -9.61 13.24 5.05
CA LYS A 40 -9.02 11.97 5.50
C LYS A 40 -8.29 11.22 4.37
N ASP A 41 -8.05 11.89 3.24
CA ASP A 41 -7.45 11.30 2.03
C ASP A 41 -8.28 10.21 1.35
N ILE A 42 -9.56 10.09 1.68
CA ILE A 42 -10.46 9.15 1.01
C ILE A 42 -10.90 9.77 -0.32
N VAL A 43 -10.77 8.99 -1.40
CA VAL A 43 -11.15 9.40 -2.74
C VAL A 43 -12.61 9.08 -3.02
N TYR A 44 -13.37 10.08 -3.42
CA TYR A 44 -14.78 9.97 -3.80
C TYR A 44 -15.00 10.33 -5.25
N ALA A 45 -16.01 9.71 -5.86
CA ALA A 45 -16.57 10.13 -7.13
C ALA A 45 -17.93 10.83 -6.93
N ARG A 46 -18.26 11.73 -7.84
CA ARG A 46 -19.63 12.26 -8.03
C ARG A 46 -19.96 12.27 -9.51
N ILE A 47 -21.13 11.77 -9.84
CA ILE A 47 -21.68 11.83 -11.19
C ILE A 47 -22.75 12.91 -11.20
N ASP A 48 -22.64 13.84 -12.15
CA ASP A 48 -23.59 14.95 -12.34
C ASP A 48 -23.78 15.80 -11.06
N ARG A 49 -22.69 16.00 -10.31
CA ARG A 49 -22.66 16.73 -9.03
C ARG A 49 -23.66 16.23 -7.97
N ARG A 50 -24.05 14.96 -8.05
CA ARG A 50 -24.93 14.31 -7.06
C ARG A 50 -24.14 13.93 -5.79
N ARG A 51 -24.68 13.00 -5.02
CA ARG A 51 -24.06 12.50 -3.78
C ARG A 51 -22.67 11.93 -4.06
N LYS A 52 -21.79 12.06 -3.06
CA LYS A 52 -20.50 11.35 -3.02
C LYS A 52 -20.75 9.85 -2.95
N ILE A 53 -19.94 9.12 -3.70
CA ILE A 53 -19.76 7.67 -3.57
C ILE A 53 -18.26 7.38 -3.46
N PRO A 54 -17.82 6.34 -2.74
CA PRO A 54 -16.42 5.91 -2.79
C PRO A 54 -15.99 5.67 -4.23
N VAL A 55 -14.77 6.08 -4.59
CA VAL A 55 -14.28 5.89 -5.97
C VAL A 55 -14.22 4.41 -6.35
N THR A 56 -13.95 3.54 -5.38
CA THR A 56 -13.95 2.08 -5.56
C THR A 56 -15.31 1.56 -6.01
N SER A 57 -16.43 2.14 -5.55
CA SER A 57 -17.76 1.76 -6.02
C SER A 57 -17.97 2.06 -7.51
N LEU A 58 -17.35 3.14 -8.03
CA LEU A 58 -17.37 3.43 -9.46
C LEU A 58 -16.52 2.41 -10.23
N LEU A 59 -15.32 2.08 -9.73
CA LEU A 59 -14.44 1.09 -10.37
C LEU A 59 -15.08 -0.31 -10.41
N MET A 60 -15.72 -0.72 -9.32
CA MET A 60 -16.50 -1.97 -9.28
C MET A 60 -17.66 -1.97 -10.27
N ALA A 61 -18.35 -0.85 -10.43
CA ALA A 61 -19.40 -0.72 -11.44
C ALA A 61 -18.86 -0.78 -12.89
N LEU A 62 -17.56 -0.51 -13.09
CA LEU A 62 -16.87 -0.67 -14.37
C LEU A 62 -16.32 -2.09 -14.58
N GLY A 63 -16.53 -3.00 -13.61
CA GLY A 63 -16.20 -4.40 -13.70
C GLY A 63 -14.91 -4.82 -13.01
N MET A 64 -14.25 -3.92 -12.26
CA MET A 64 -13.06 -4.28 -11.49
C MET A 64 -13.43 -4.92 -10.15
N ASP A 65 -12.73 -5.96 -9.71
CA ASP A 65 -12.83 -6.47 -8.34
C ASP A 65 -11.84 -5.78 -7.38
N GLY A 66 -11.81 -6.21 -6.12
CA GLY A 66 -10.93 -5.64 -5.09
C GLY A 66 -9.45 -5.79 -5.42
N GLU A 67 -9.04 -6.98 -5.84
CA GLU A 67 -7.65 -7.28 -6.22
C GLU A 67 -7.21 -6.51 -7.47
N GLU A 68 -8.07 -6.41 -8.48
CA GLU A 68 -7.79 -5.65 -9.69
C GLU A 68 -7.64 -4.17 -9.39
N ILE A 69 -8.48 -3.61 -8.50
CA ILE A 69 -8.34 -2.23 -8.04
C ILE A 69 -6.98 -2.06 -7.33
N LEU A 70 -6.66 -2.91 -6.36
CA LEU A 70 -5.42 -2.81 -5.60
C LEU A 70 -4.19 -2.94 -6.50
N SER A 71 -4.13 -3.96 -7.35
CA SER A 71 -3.02 -4.21 -8.28
C SER A 71 -2.87 -3.13 -9.36
N THR A 72 -3.94 -2.38 -9.67
CA THR A 72 -3.86 -1.24 -10.60
C THR A 72 -3.15 -0.04 -9.98
N PHE A 73 -3.36 0.21 -8.67
CA PHE A 73 -2.88 1.43 -8.01
C PHE A 73 -1.68 1.22 -7.10
N TYR A 74 -1.40 -0.02 -6.68
CA TYR A 74 -0.31 -0.36 -5.77
C TYR A 74 0.66 -1.34 -6.42
N THR A 75 1.93 -1.21 -6.05
CA THR A 75 2.89 -2.30 -6.25
C THR A 75 2.66 -3.36 -5.18
N LYS A 76 3.18 -4.57 -5.39
CA LYS A 76 3.16 -5.62 -4.38
C LYS A 76 4.53 -6.23 -4.15
N SER A 77 4.73 -6.76 -2.96
CA SER A 77 5.98 -7.37 -2.50
C SER A 77 5.66 -8.71 -1.87
N SER A 78 6.45 -9.72 -2.17
CA SER A 78 6.30 -11.05 -1.58
C SER A 78 7.11 -11.14 -0.30
N TYR A 79 6.45 -11.42 0.82
CA TYR A 79 7.08 -11.65 2.12
C TYR A 79 7.09 -13.16 2.37
N GLN A 80 8.29 -13.74 2.52
CA GLN A 80 8.45 -15.18 2.63
C GLN A 80 8.80 -15.58 4.05
N ARG A 81 8.19 -16.66 4.54
CA ARG A 81 8.48 -17.21 5.85
C ARG A 81 9.90 -17.79 5.88
N ASP A 82 10.66 -17.45 6.92
CA ASP A 82 12.00 -17.99 7.17
C ASP A 82 12.13 -18.39 8.65
N GLY A 83 11.82 -19.65 8.95
CA GLY A 83 11.79 -20.18 10.31
C GLY A 83 10.74 -19.48 11.18
N GLU A 84 11.20 -18.81 12.23
CA GLU A 84 10.33 -18.02 13.13
C GLU A 84 10.11 -16.58 12.65
N GLY A 85 10.85 -16.12 11.62
CA GLY A 85 10.76 -14.78 11.05
C GLY A 85 10.37 -14.76 9.57
N TRP A 86 10.73 -13.67 8.91
CA TRP A 86 10.37 -13.37 7.53
C TRP A 86 11.57 -12.89 6.75
N ARG A 87 11.57 -13.20 5.47
CA ARG A 87 12.42 -12.62 4.44
C ARG A 87 11.58 -11.60 3.68
N ILE A 88 11.91 -10.32 3.83
CA ILE A 88 11.21 -9.22 3.14
C ILE A 88 12.12 -8.59 2.08
N PRO A 89 11.61 -8.17 0.91
CA PRO A 89 12.42 -7.54 -0.12
C PRO A 89 13.04 -6.23 0.37
N PHE A 90 14.33 -6.02 0.08
CA PHE A 90 14.99 -4.75 0.34
C PHE A 90 14.56 -3.73 -0.71
N GLN A 91 13.80 -2.71 -0.28
CA GLN A 91 13.26 -1.66 -1.15
C GLN A 91 13.83 -0.28 -0.74
N PRO A 92 14.93 0.16 -1.37
CA PRO A 92 15.58 1.43 -1.02
C PRO A 92 14.66 2.65 -1.06
N GLU A 93 13.73 2.70 -2.02
CA GLU A 93 12.90 3.88 -2.23
C GLU A 93 11.89 4.09 -1.10
N THR A 94 11.33 3.02 -0.53
CA THR A 94 10.38 3.09 0.60
C THR A 94 11.09 3.38 1.92
N LEU A 95 12.35 2.97 2.05
CA LEU A 95 13.17 3.16 3.25
C LEU A 95 13.84 4.53 3.36
N LYS A 96 13.76 5.35 2.31
CA LYS A 96 14.51 6.61 2.21
C LYS A 96 14.08 7.62 3.26
N GLY A 97 15.02 7.97 4.14
CA GLY A 97 14.82 8.96 5.19
C GLY A 97 14.28 8.39 6.50
N ALA A 98 13.86 7.13 6.52
CA ALA A 98 13.45 6.42 7.73
C ALA A 98 14.64 6.27 8.71
N LYS A 99 14.31 6.09 9.98
CA LYS A 99 15.27 5.79 11.04
C LYS A 99 15.03 4.36 11.50
N THR A 100 16.08 3.55 11.55
CA THR A 100 15.98 2.16 12.00
C THR A 100 15.62 2.11 13.49
N LEU A 101 14.65 1.27 13.84
CA LEU A 101 14.26 1.00 15.23
C LEU A 101 15.05 -0.18 15.81
N SER A 102 15.31 -1.17 14.97
CA SER A 102 16.11 -2.37 15.24
C SER A 102 17.28 -2.46 14.25
N ASP A 103 18.17 -3.42 14.48
CA ASP A 103 19.23 -3.74 13.52
C ASP A 103 18.61 -4.31 12.24
N MET A 104 19.02 -3.78 11.08
CA MET A 104 18.69 -4.38 9.79
C MET A 104 19.66 -5.53 9.52
N ILE A 105 19.12 -6.72 9.33
CA ILE A 105 19.89 -7.94 9.11
C ILE A 105 19.64 -8.42 7.68
N ASP A 106 20.70 -8.72 6.94
CA ASP A 106 20.60 -9.34 5.62
C ASP A 106 20.04 -10.76 5.75
N ALA A 107 18.97 -11.05 5.01
CA ALA A 107 18.34 -12.36 5.06
C ALA A 107 19.20 -13.47 4.44
N ASP A 108 20.14 -13.15 3.53
CA ASP A 108 21.01 -14.12 2.89
C ASP A 108 22.23 -14.47 3.74
N THR A 109 22.83 -13.49 4.41
CA THR A 109 24.08 -13.68 5.16
C THR A 109 23.88 -13.77 6.67
N GLY A 110 22.78 -13.23 7.20
CA GLY A 110 22.56 -13.08 8.63
C GLY A 110 23.40 -11.97 9.28
N GLU A 111 24.13 -11.18 8.50
CA GLU A 111 24.94 -10.07 9.01
C GLU A 111 24.10 -8.82 9.24
N VAL A 112 24.46 -8.05 10.27
CA VAL A 112 23.88 -6.72 10.49
C VAL A 112 24.42 -5.75 9.43
N VAL A 113 23.54 -5.28 8.56
CA VAL A 113 23.88 -4.33 7.49
C VAL A 113 23.69 -2.88 7.91
N VAL A 114 22.79 -2.60 8.86
CA VAL A 114 22.58 -1.29 9.46
C VAL A 114 22.22 -1.44 10.93
N GLU A 115 23.00 -0.84 11.82
CA GLU A 115 22.69 -0.80 13.27
C GLU A 115 21.43 0.06 13.55
N SER A 116 20.74 -0.27 14.64
CA SER A 116 19.61 0.48 15.17
C SER A 116 19.93 1.96 15.40
N GLY A 117 18.93 2.81 15.17
CA GLY A 117 19.00 4.26 15.37
C GLY A 117 19.66 5.04 14.23
N LYS A 118 20.16 4.37 13.17
CA LYS A 118 20.74 5.04 12.01
C LYS A 118 19.66 5.54 11.05
N LYS A 119 19.93 6.70 10.43
CA LYS A 119 19.08 7.25 9.38
C LYS A 119 19.46 6.66 8.02
N LEU A 120 18.47 6.15 7.30
CA LEU A 120 18.61 5.58 5.97
C LEU A 120 18.69 6.69 4.91
N ASN A 121 19.90 7.26 4.76
CA ASN A 121 20.15 8.27 3.73
C ASN A 121 20.37 7.63 2.35
N PRO A 122 20.20 8.39 1.24
CA PRO A 122 20.35 7.84 -0.11
C PRO A 122 21.73 7.25 -0.41
N ARG A 123 22.80 7.73 0.25
CA ARG A 123 24.16 7.21 0.05
C ARG A 123 24.29 5.82 0.66
N LEU A 124 23.82 5.63 1.89
CA LEU A 124 23.83 4.33 2.58
C LEU A 124 23.02 3.30 1.80
N LEU A 125 21.80 3.66 1.40
CA LEU A 125 20.93 2.76 0.64
C LEU A 125 21.56 2.31 -0.68
N ARG A 126 22.19 3.23 -1.43
CA ARG A 126 22.94 2.88 -2.64
C ARG A 126 24.10 1.93 -2.36
N GLN A 127 24.86 2.15 -1.29
CA GLN A 127 25.96 1.26 -0.91
C GLN A 127 25.46 -0.16 -0.57
N LEU A 128 24.31 -0.27 0.09
CA LEU A 128 23.69 -1.57 0.39
C LEU A 128 23.24 -2.27 -0.90
N THR A 129 22.63 -1.54 -1.84
CA THR A 129 22.27 -2.06 -3.16
C THR A 129 23.50 -2.52 -3.95
N GLU A 130 24.58 -1.73 -3.98
CA GLU A 130 25.84 -2.06 -4.67
C GLU A 130 26.54 -3.29 -4.07
N LYS A 131 26.41 -3.48 -2.75
CA LYS A 131 26.86 -4.69 -2.05
C LYS A 131 25.98 -5.92 -2.32
N GLY A 132 24.88 -5.75 -3.04
CA GLY A 132 24.01 -6.85 -3.44
C GLY A 132 22.95 -7.24 -2.40
N LEU A 133 22.64 -6.37 -1.43
CA LEU A 133 21.56 -6.62 -0.48
C LEU A 133 20.23 -6.72 -1.23
N LYS A 134 19.53 -7.86 -1.07
CA LYS A 134 18.25 -8.15 -1.75
C LYS A 134 17.07 -8.27 -0.82
N ALA A 135 17.31 -8.73 0.40
CA ALA A 135 16.26 -8.98 1.36
C ALA A 135 16.76 -8.79 2.79
N LEU A 136 15.81 -8.50 3.69
CA LEU A 136 16.04 -8.30 5.11
C LEU A 136 15.31 -9.36 5.91
N LYS A 137 15.88 -9.73 7.06
CA LYS A 137 15.14 -10.48 8.08
C LYS A 137 14.17 -9.54 8.78
N ALA A 138 12.96 -10.04 9.00
CA ALA A 138 11.92 -9.34 9.73
C ALA A 138 11.24 -10.29 10.72
N THR A 139 10.73 -9.73 11.80
CA THR A 139 9.90 -10.43 12.79
C THR A 139 8.42 -10.30 12.41
N ASN A 140 7.53 -10.94 13.19
CA ASN A 140 6.09 -10.73 13.00
C ASN A 140 5.70 -9.27 13.26
N ASP A 141 6.30 -8.64 14.28
CA ASP A 141 6.02 -7.25 14.64
C ASP A 141 6.42 -6.28 13.52
N ASP A 142 7.48 -6.60 12.78
CA ASP A 142 7.94 -5.76 11.66
C ASP A 142 6.99 -5.79 10.45
N ILE A 143 6.16 -6.84 10.32
CA ILE A 143 5.21 -6.97 9.21
C ILE A 143 3.79 -6.55 9.60
N TYR A 144 3.51 -6.29 10.88
CA TYR A 144 2.20 -5.78 11.29
C TYR A 144 1.92 -4.38 10.74
N GLY A 145 0.66 -4.11 10.41
CA GLY A 145 0.23 -2.86 9.79
C GLY A 145 0.41 -2.82 8.27
N ASN A 146 1.02 -3.83 7.68
CA ASN A 146 0.99 -4.04 6.23
C ASN A 146 -0.35 -4.62 5.80
N TYR A 147 -0.67 -4.53 4.51
CA TYR A 147 -1.96 -4.95 3.96
C TYR A 147 -1.78 -6.04 2.90
N LEU A 148 -2.68 -7.01 2.90
CA LEU A 148 -2.71 -8.07 1.89
C LEU A 148 -2.99 -7.51 0.50
N ALA A 149 -2.24 -7.98 -0.49
CA ALA A 149 -2.44 -7.58 -1.88
C ALA A 149 -3.38 -8.51 -2.66
N GLU A 150 -3.61 -9.71 -2.14
CA GLU A 150 -4.44 -10.77 -2.74
C GLU A 150 -5.24 -11.47 -1.64
N ASP A 151 -6.34 -12.11 -2.02
CA ASP A 151 -7.17 -12.90 -1.13
C ASP A 151 -6.40 -14.12 -0.60
N ILE A 152 -6.65 -14.47 0.66
CA ILE A 152 -6.16 -15.71 1.26
C ILE A 152 -7.27 -16.74 1.13
N VAL A 153 -7.20 -17.54 0.06
CA VAL A 153 -8.28 -18.45 -0.36
C VAL A 153 -7.85 -19.90 -0.30
N ASN A 154 -8.74 -20.76 0.18
CA ASN A 154 -8.62 -22.19 -0.01
C ASN A 154 -8.94 -22.57 -1.47
N ALA A 155 -7.91 -22.89 -2.25
CA ALA A 155 -8.07 -23.24 -3.66
C ALA A 155 -8.96 -24.47 -3.93
N ALA A 156 -9.15 -25.36 -2.95
CA ALA A 156 -9.99 -26.54 -3.11
C ALA A 156 -11.47 -26.27 -2.86
N THR A 157 -11.80 -25.38 -1.91
CA THR A 157 -13.19 -25.11 -1.51
C THR A 157 -13.72 -23.77 -2.03
N GLY A 158 -12.84 -22.84 -2.40
CA GLY A 158 -13.19 -21.45 -2.73
C GLY A 158 -13.56 -20.62 -1.50
N GLU A 159 -13.32 -21.14 -0.29
CA GLU A 159 -13.49 -20.38 0.94
C GLU A 159 -12.42 -19.30 1.05
N ILE A 160 -12.86 -18.06 1.25
CA ILE A 160 -11.97 -16.91 1.49
C ILE A 160 -11.77 -16.79 2.99
N TYR A 161 -10.52 -16.89 3.44
CA TYR A 161 -10.15 -16.71 4.84
C TYR A 161 -9.92 -15.25 5.19
N LEU A 162 -9.31 -14.48 4.29
CA LEU A 162 -9.07 -13.05 4.38
C LEU A 162 -9.16 -12.43 2.97
N GLU A 163 -9.64 -11.20 2.89
CA GLU A 163 -9.80 -10.46 1.63
C GLU A 163 -8.56 -9.60 1.35
N ALA A 164 -8.29 -9.33 0.08
CA ALA A 164 -7.29 -8.36 -0.34
C ALA A 164 -7.62 -6.99 0.26
N GLY A 165 -6.61 -6.35 0.86
CA GLY A 165 -6.76 -5.11 1.61
C GLY A 165 -6.99 -5.30 3.12
N ASP A 166 -7.15 -6.54 3.61
CA ASP A 166 -7.11 -6.80 5.05
C ASP A 166 -5.72 -6.51 5.63
N GLU A 167 -5.69 -5.95 6.84
CA GLU A 167 -4.47 -5.63 7.58
C GLU A 167 -3.85 -6.91 8.17
N ILE A 168 -2.53 -7.03 8.07
CA ILE A 168 -1.73 -8.05 8.75
C ILE A 168 -1.52 -7.59 10.19
N ASP A 169 -2.11 -8.30 11.14
CA ASP A 169 -2.05 -8.00 12.57
C ASP A 169 -1.95 -9.30 13.41
N GLU A 170 -1.98 -9.17 14.73
CA GLU A 170 -1.90 -10.30 15.67
C GLU A 170 -3.05 -11.33 15.51
N LYS A 171 -4.15 -10.96 14.84
CA LYS A 171 -5.33 -11.81 14.64
C LYS A 171 -5.36 -12.44 13.25
N THR A 172 -4.96 -11.69 12.23
CA THR A 172 -4.99 -12.16 10.83
C THR A 172 -3.78 -13.03 10.51
N LEU A 173 -2.59 -12.70 11.04
CA LEU A 173 -1.38 -13.49 10.75
C LEU A 173 -1.50 -14.97 11.15
N PRO A 174 -2.03 -15.35 12.34
CA PRO A 174 -2.26 -16.75 12.66
C PRO A 174 -3.20 -17.48 11.69
N ILE A 175 -4.20 -16.77 11.14
CA ILE A 175 -5.13 -17.33 10.14
C ILE A 175 -4.36 -17.67 8.87
N ILE A 176 -3.57 -16.73 8.35
CA ILE A 176 -2.73 -16.90 7.16
C ILE A 176 -1.81 -18.12 7.32
N LEU A 177 -1.10 -18.20 8.44
CA LEU A 177 -0.17 -19.29 8.72
C LEU A 177 -0.90 -20.64 8.87
N SER A 178 -2.06 -20.66 9.53
CA SER A 178 -2.85 -21.89 9.70
C SER A 178 -3.44 -22.41 8.38
N ALA A 179 -3.65 -21.51 7.42
CA ALA A 179 -4.07 -21.84 6.06
C ALA A 179 -2.90 -22.36 5.18
N GLY A 180 -1.68 -22.39 5.70
CA GLY A 180 -0.50 -22.95 5.03
C GLY A 180 0.20 -21.99 4.06
N PHE A 181 -0.03 -20.68 4.20
CA PHE A 181 0.63 -19.67 3.40
C PHE A 181 1.96 -19.26 4.04
N ASP A 182 3.06 -19.74 3.46
CA ASP A 182 4.44 -19.33 3.81
C ASP A 182 4.92 -18.13 2.97
N GLU A 183 4.12 -17.68 2.00
CA GLU A 183 4.39 -16.51 1.18
C GLU A 183 3.16 -15.59 1.22
N ILE A 184 3.36 -14.33 1.59
CA ILE A 184 2.30 -13.34 1.71
C ILE A 184 2.54 -12.22 0.70
N PRO A 185 1.62 -12.00 -0.25
CA PRO A 185 1.68 -10.84 -1.13
C PRO A 185 1.19 -9.60 -0.37
N VAL A 186 2.06 -8.60 -0.24
CA VAL A 186 1.86 -7.38 0.56
C VAL A 186 1.82 -6.15 -0.33
N LEU A 187 0.87 -5.23 -0.08
CA LEU A 187 0.78 -3.95 -0.80
C LEU A 187 1.99 -3.05 -0.48
N GLY A 188 2.53 -2.40 -1.51
CA GLY A 188 3.65 -1.46 -1.42
C GLY A 188 3.25 -0.09 -0.85
N ILE A 189 2.77 -0.08 0.39
CA ILE A 189 2.35 1.12 1.13
C ILE A 189 3.50 1.54 2.05
N ASP A 190 3.89 2.82 2.01
CA ASP A 190 4.97 3.37 2.85
C ASP A 190 4.48 4.38 3.90
N HIS A 191 3.18 4.68 3.91
CA HIS A 191 2.50 5.65 4.78
C HIS A 191 3.05 7.09 4.72
N ILE A 192 3.92 7.38 3.74
CA ILE A 192 4.55 8.69 3.56
C ILE A 192 4.18 9.26 2.20
N ASN A 193 4.42 8.49 1.14
CA ASN A 193 4.16 8.84 -0.25
C ASN A 193 3.01 8.02 -0.84
N VAL A 194 2.89 6.77 -0.40
CA VAL A 194 1.86 5.81 -0.79
C VAL A 194 1.09 5.42 0.47
N GLY A 195 -0.19 5.76 0.51
CA GLY A 195 -1.08 5.60 1.66
C GLY A 195 -2.02 4.42 1.53
#